data_AF-A0A955YW88-F1
#
_entry.id   AF-A0A955YW88-F1
#
_cell.length_a   1.000
_cell.length_b   1.000
_cell.length_c   1.000
_cell.angle_alpha   90.00
_cell.angle_beta   90.00
_cell.angle_gamma   90.00
#
_symmetry.space_group_name_H-M   'P 1'
#
loop_
_entity.id
_entity.type
_entity.pdbx_description
1 polymer ?
#
loop_
_entity_poly.entity_id
_entity_poly.type
_entity_poly.pdbx_seq_one_letter_code
_entity_poly.pdbx_strand_id
1 'polypeptide(L)'
;MGCLVTEQIDFPVEENLPPKIIADPERNPLQRILVFNLGDETTPGDTELEIVVTIRDPNVEDELQWRAFMNLDDTLGVPQGWETGGRIQPSSVEDRPHSFQVPGSAFGIDPGCRRIDLLVSKQFRSPEADILPVEPGDIDRATWWVNVRTVDEGG
;
A
#
# COMPACT_ATOMS: atom_id res chain seq x y z
N MET A 1 18.66 -15.29 -57.30
CA MET A 1 19.36 -14.38 -56.36
C MET A 1 18.32 -13.88 -55.37
N GLY A 2 18.28 -14.47 -54.17
CA GLY A 2 17.36 -14.06 -53.11
C GLY A 2 18.13 -13.22 -52.11
N CYS A 3 17.72 -11.97 -51.91
CA CYS A 3 18.24 -11.12 -50.86
C CYS A 3 17.43 -11.45 -49.59
N LEU A 4 18.08 -12.13 -48.64
CA LEU A 4 17.54 -12.29 -47.29
C LEU A 4 17.74 -10.95 -46.57
N VAL A 5 16.66 -10.20 -46.42
CA VAL A 5 16.62 -9.01 -45.58
C VAL A 5 16.50 -9.51 -44.14
N THR A 6 17.60 -9.44 -43.39
CA THR A 6 17.62 -9.64 -41.94
C THR A 6 17.56 -8.27 -41.27
N GLU A 7 16.43 -7.56 -41.41
CA GLU A 7 16.19 -6.42 -40.54
C GLU A 7 15.93 -6.99 -39.15
N GLN A 8 16.91 -6.82 -38.24
CA GLN A 8 16.68 -7.04 -36.82
C GLN A 8 15.67 -5.98 -36.39
N ILE A 9 14.44 -6.41 -36.13
CA ILE A 9 13.44 -5.61 -35.47
C ILE A 9 13.93 -5.45 -34.03
N ASP A 10 14.56 -4.31 -33.72
CA ASP A 10 14.82 -3.89 -32.35
C ASP A 10 13.47 -3.55 -31.73
N PHE A 11 12.94 -4.47 -30.92
CA PHE A 11 11.83 -4.15 -30.05
C PHE A 11 12.38 -3.28 -28.91
N PRO A 12 11.86 -2.07 -28.70
CA PRO A 12 12.25 -1.30 -27.53
C PRO A 12 11.95 -2.15 -26.30
N VAL A 13 12.96 -2.40 -25.47
CA VAL A 13 12.74 -3.02 -24.15
C VAL A 13 11.91 -2.02 -23.36
N GLU A 14 10.69 -2.40 -23.00
CA GLU A 14 9.89 -1.60 -22.05
C GLU A 14 10.69 -1.49 -20.76
N GLU A 15 11.10 -0.27 -20.41
CA GLU A 15 11.79 0.00 -19.17
C GLU A 15 10.75 -0.10 -18.04
N ASN A 16 10.97 -1.03 -17.11
CA ASN A 16 10.12 -1.15 -15.94
C ASN A 16 10.36 0.05 -15.01
N LEU A 17 9.41 0.98 -15.04
CA LEU A 17 9.37 2.13 -14.16
C LEU A 17 8.39 1.84 -13.01
N PRO A 18 8.87 1.38 -11.84
CA PRO A 18 7.98 1.01 -10.74
C PRO A 18 7.28 2.24 -10.16
N PRO A 19 6.06 2.08 -9.63
CA PRO A 19 5.39 3.14 -8.89
C PRO A 19 6.19 3.54 -7.64
N LYS A 20 5.87 4.69 -7.06
CA LYS A 20 6.44 5.20 -5.81
C LYS A 20 5.39 5.74 -4.88
N ILE A 21 5.46 5.34 -3.61
CA ILE A 21 4.58 5.81 -2.54
C ILE A 21 5.23 7.02 -1.86
N ILE A 22 4.56 8.16 -1.93
CA ILE A 22 4.94 9.39 -1.24
C ILE A 22 3.92 9.60 -0.12
N ALA A 23 4.34 9.36 1.12
CA ALA A 23 3.48 9.59 2.27
C ALA A 23 3.26 11.08 2.55
N ASP A 24 2.06 11.44 3.02
CA ASP A 24 1.75 12.79 3.46
C ASP A 24 2.58 13.12 4.73
N PRO A 25 3.51 14.10 4.68
CA PRO A 25 4.39 14.40 5.80
C PRO A 25 3.68 15.08 6.98
N GLU A 26 2.51 15.68 6.75
CA GLU A 26 1.73 16.37 7.77
C GLU A 26 0.74 15.42 8.46
N ARG A 27 0.10 14.54 7.68
CA ARG A 27 -0.92 13.60 8.18
C ARG A 27 -0.36 12.26 8.63
N ASN A 28 0.46 11.62 7.78
CA ASN A 28 0.91 10.24 7.98
C ASN A 28 2.42 10.09 7.67
N PRO A 29 3.32 10.79 8.39
CA PRO A 29 4.75 10.73 8.11
C PRO A 29 5.37 9.35 8.40
N LEU A 30 6.17 8.82 7.47
CA LEU A 30 6.84 7.52 7.61
C LEU A 30 7.90 7.46 8.72
N GLN A 31 8.47 8.60 9.10
CA GLN A 31 9.57 8.67 10.09
C GLN A 31 9.07 8.83 11.53
N ARG A 32 7.76 8.70 11.78
CA ARG A 32 7.17 8.86 13.11
C ARG A 32 6.20 7.73 13.41
N ILE A 33 6.01 7.49 14.71
CA ILE A 33 4.96 6.60 15.19
C ILE A 33 3.66 7.41 15.21
N LEU A 34 2.65 6.94 14.49
CA LEU A 34 1.30 7.51 14.53
C LEU A 34 0.65 7.13 15.87
N VAL A 35 -0.14 8.02 16.46
CA VAL A 35 -0.92 7.70 17.66
C VAL A 35 -2.37 7.56 17.25
N PHE A 36 -2.96 6.42 17.57
CA PHE A 36 -4.36 6.16 17.33
C PHE A 36 -5.03 5.83 18.66
N ASN A 37 -6.01 6.65 19.04
CA ASN A 37 -6.82 6.40 20.22
C ASN A 37 -8.04 5.60 19.76
N LEU A 38 -8.13 4.34 20.18
CA LEU A 38 -9.37 3.59 20.09
C LEU A 38 -10.41 4.34 20.92
N GLY A 39 -11.57 4.61 20.33
CA GLY A 39 -12.71 5.14 21.08
C GLY A 39 -13.12 4.21 22.24
N ASP A 40 -14.21 4.56 22.90
CA ASP A 40 -14.77 3.77 24.01
C ASP A 40 -14.87 2.27 23.64
N GLU A 41 -14.49 1.38 24.55
CA GLU A 41 -14.29 -0.07 24.30
C GLU A 41 -15.55 -0.77 23.75
N THR A 42 -16.70 -0.13 23.92
CA THR A 42 -18.02 -0.61 23.48
C THR A 42 -18.30 -0.34 22.00
N THR A 43 -17.57 0.58 21.35
CA THR A 43 -17.81 0.97 19.93
C THR A 43 -16.54 1.17 19.09
N PRO A 44 -15.57 0.23 19.06
CA PRO A 44 -14.32 0.37 18.31
C PRO A 44 -14.50 0.46 16.78
N GLY A 45 -15.72 0.22 16.25
CA GLY A 45 -16.02 0.30 14.82
C GLY A 45 -16.22 1.72 14.25
N ASP A 46 -16.44 2.72 15.10
CA ASP A 46 -16.81 4.08 14.64
C ASP A 46 -15.60 5.00 14.41
N THR A 47 -14.40 4.58 14.81
CA THR A 47 -13.16 5.34 14.61
C THR A 47 -12.34 4.71 13.50
N GLU A 48 -11.91 5.51 12.52
CA GLU A 48 -11.05 5.06 11.41
C GLU A 48 -9.76 5.87 11.38
N LEU A 49 -8.65 5.21 11.04
CA LEU A 49 -7.40 5.88 10.70
C LEU A 49 -7.32 6.01 9.18
N GLU A 50 -7.39 7.25 8.68
CA GLU A 50 -7.10 7.54 7.28
C GLU A 50 -5.59 7.59 7.04
N ILE A 51 -5.11 6.81 6.08
CA ILE A 51 -3.75 6.92 5.54
C ILE A 51 -3.83 7.63 4.19
N VAL A 52 -3.19 8.79 4.10
CA VAL A 52 -3.13 9.62 2.88
C VAL A 52 -1.74 9.53 2.26
N VAL A 53 -1.70 9.21 0.97
CA VAL A 53 -0.48 9.11 0.18
C VAL A 53 -0.68 9.71 -1.22
N THR A 54 0.44 9.97 -1.90
CA THR A 54 0.47 10.19 -3.34
C THR A 54 1.23 9.02 -3.97
N ILE A 55 0.64 8.39 -4.98
CA ILE A 55 1.32 7.38 -5.78
C ILE A 55 1.87 8.06 -7.01
N ARG A 56 3.19 8.16 -7.09
CA ARG A 56 3.91 8.69 -8.25
C ARG A 56 4.23 7.53 -9.20
N ASP A 57 3.71 7.59 -10.41
CA ASP A 57 3.93 6.56 -11.42
C ASP A 57 4.09 7.19 -12.82
N PRO A 58 5.25 7.00 -13.49
CA PRO A 58 5.46 7.49 -14.85
C PRO A 58 4.52 6.86 -15.89
N ASN A 59 3.98 5.66 -15.62
CA ASN A 59 3.10 4.95 -16.55
C ASN A 59 1.64 5.35 -16.36
N VAL A 60 1.34 6.62 -16.61
CA VAL A 60 0.03 7.23 -16.25
C VAL A 60 -1.18 6.47 -16.82
N GLU A 61 -1.04 5.82 -17.97
CA GLU A 61 -2.09 5.04 -18.64
C GLU A 61 -2.34 3.65 -18.01
N ASP A 62 -1.45 3.16 -17.15
CA ASP A 62 -1.58 1.86 -16.50
C ASP A 62 -2.50 1.93 -15.27
N GLU A 63 -3.31 0.88 -15.08
CA GLU A 63 -4.01 0.63 -13.81
C GLU A 63 -3.01 0.00 -12.82
N LEU A 64 -2.99 0.49 -11.58
CA LEU A 64 -2.18 -0.09 -10.51
C LEU A 64 -3.04 -0.89 -9.53
N GLN A 65 -2.43 -1.85 -8.87
CA GLN A 65 -3.00 -2.55 -7.73
C GLN A 65 -2.34 -2.06 -6.44
N TRP A 66 -3.16 -1.89 -5.39
CA TRP A 66 -2.68 -1.55 -4.06
C TRP A 66 -3.21 -2.54 -3.03
N ARG A 67 -2.40 -2.80 -2.00
CA ARG A 67 -2.72 -3.69 -0.89
C ARG A 67 -2.20 -3.11 0.40
N ALA A 68 -3.03 -3.11 1.43
CA ALA A 68 -2.63 -2.72 2.77
C ALA A 68 -2.86 -3.86 3.75
N PHE A 69 -1.88 -4.04 4.65
CA PHE A 69 -1.88 -5.13 5.63
C PHE A 69 -1.57 -4.61 7.01
N MET A 70 -2.20 -5.19 8.03
CA MET A 70 -1.79 -5.04 9.41
C MET A 70 -0.93 -6.23 9.84
N ASN A 71 0.23 -5.92 10.42
CA ASN A 71 1.19 -6.91 10.94
C ASN A 71 1.55 -7.98 9.91
N LEU A 72 1.87 -7.56 8.68
CA LEU A 72 2.36 -8.47 7.64
C LEU A 72 3.55 -9.29 8.18
N ASP A 73 3.54 -10.61 8.02
CA ASP A 73 4.73 -11.42 8.31
C ASP A 73 5.63 -11.43 7.06
N ASP A 74 6.78 -10.76 7.12
CA ASP A 74 7.70 -10.67 5.97
C ASP A 74 8.32 -12.02 5.58
N THR A 75 8.33 -13.00 6.49
CA THR A 75 8.90 -14.33 6.23
C THR A 75 7.91 -15.24 5.53
N LEU A 76 6.63 -15.13 5.88
CA LEU A 76 5.57 -15.94 5.31
C LEU A 76 4.90 -15.24 4.12
N GLY A 77 5.01 -13.92 4.02
CA GLY A 77 4.25 -13.11 3.07
C GLY A 77 2.74 -13.15 3.33
N VAL A 78 2.35 -13.42 4.58
CA VAL A 78 0.94 -13.60 4.97
C VAL A 78 0.57 -12.52 6.01
N PRO A 79 -0.55 -11.80 5.83
CA PRO A 79 -1.04 -10.87 6.84
C PRO A 79 -1.53 -11.61 8.09
N GLN A 80 -1.18 -11.11 9.27
CA GLN A 80 -1.58 -11.67 10.57
C GLN A 80 -2.82 -10.97 11.17
N GLY A 81 -3.56 -10.21 10.35
CA GLY A 81 -4.65 -9.38 10.83
C GLY A 81 -5.50 -8.84 9.70
N TRP A 82 -5.83 -7.56 9.79
CA TRP A 82 -6.61 -6.86 8.78
C TRP A 82 -5.87 -6.72 7.45
N GLU A 83 -6.62 -6.81 6.37
CA GLU A 83 -6.17 -6.55 5.02
C GLU A 83 -7.22 -5.77 4.23
N THR A 84 -6.76 -4.98 3.27
CA THR A 84 -7.60 -4.36 2.26
C THR A 84 -6.80 -4.13 0.99
N GLY A 85 -7.47 -3.81 -0.09
CA GLY A 85 -6.81 -3.48 -1.34
C GLY A 85 -7.80 -3.10 -2.42
N GLY A 86 -7.24 -2.75 -3.57
CA GLY A 86 -8.04 -2.36 -4.71
C GLY A 86 -7.19 -1.97 -5.90
N ARG A 87 -7.79 -1.15 -6.76
CA ARG A 87 -7.16 -0.66 -7.99
C ARG A 87 -7.09 0.86 -7.96
N ILE A 88 -5.98 1.40 -8.44
CA ILE A 88 -5.81 2.83 -8.73
C ILE A 88 -5.96 2.97 -10.23
N GLN A 89 -6.98 3.70 -10.65
CA GLN A 89 -7.30 3.88 -12.06
C GLN A 89 -6.17 4.62 -12.79
N PRO A 90 -6.05 4.44 -14.11
CA PRO A 90 -5.24 5.29 -14.97
C PRO A 90 -5.52 6.78 -14.76
N SER A 91 -4.51 7.59 -15.05
CA SER A 91 -4.46 9.03 -14.82
C SER A 91 -3.84 9.72 -16.02
N SER A 92 -3.99 11.05 -16.11
CA SER A 92 -3.24 11.88 -17.06
C SER A 92 -2.01 12.56 -16.44
N VAL A 93 -1.79 12.34 -15.15
CA VAL A 93 -0.69 12.90 -14.35
C VAL A 93 0.00 11.80 -13.54
N GLU A 94 1.31 11.95 -13.33
CA GLU A 94 2.14 10.98 -12.62
C GLU A 94 1.76 10.87 -11.13
N ASP A 95 1.45 11.99 -10.50
CA ASP A 95 1.10 12.06 -9.08
C ASP A 95 -0.40 11.79 -8.89
N ARG A 96 -0.73 10.60 -8.39
CA ARG A 96 -2.11 10.14 -8.16
C ARG A 96 -2.41 10.16 -6.65
N PRO A 97 -3.23 11.11 -6.15
CA PRO A 97 -3.65 11.11 -4.75
C PRO A 97 -4.42 9.83 -4.42
N HIS A 98 -4.12 9.24 -3.27
CA HIS A 98 -4.76 8.02 -2.83
C HIS A 98 -4.90 8.02 -1.30
N SER A 99 -6.01 7.48 -0.80
CA SER A 99 -6.18 7.22 0.62
C SER A 99 -6.96 5.94 0.85
N PHE A 100 -6.75 5.35 2.03
CA PHE A 100 -7.50 4.21 2.51
C PHE A 100 -7.77 4.34 4.00
N GLN A 101 -8.84 3.68 4.45
CA GLN A 101 -9.26 3.70 5.85
C GLN A 101 -8.89 2.39 6.52
N VAL A 102 -8.31 2.50 7.72
CA VAL A 102 -8.04 1.38 8.61
C VAL A 102 -9.08 1.44 9.73
N PRO A 103 -10.06 0.51 9.78
CA PRO A 103 -11.12 0.57 10.77
C PRO A 103 -10.53 0.32 12.16
N GLY A 104 -11.07 0.96 13.19
CA GLY A 104 -10.63 0.80 14.58
C GLY A 104 -10.64 -0.66 15.04
N SER A 105 -11.63 -1.43 14.58
CA SER A 105 -11.74 -2.88 14.81
C SER A 105 -10.54 -3.69 14.30
N ALA A 106 -9.80 -3.20 13.29
CA ALA A 106 -8.59 -3.85 12.79
C ALA A 106 -7.46 -3.86 13.82
N PHE A 107 -7.36 -2.83 14.66
CA PHE A 107 -6.31 -2.72 15.67
C PHE A 107 -6.52 -3.67 16.86
N GLY A 108 -7.74 -4.21 17.01
CA GLY A 108 -8.17 -4.98 18.16
C GLY A 108 -8.45 -4.09 19.38
N ILE A 109 -8.78 -4.72 20.51
CA ILE A 109 -9.01 -4.03 21.79
C ILE A 109 -7.72 -3.86 22.61
N ASP A 110 -6.67 -4.63 22.28
CA ASP A 110 -5.42 -4.61 23.04
C ASP A 110 -4.55 -3.41 22.63
N PRO A 111 -4.19 -2.51 23.57
CA PRO A 111 -3.28 -1.42 23.28
C PRO A 111 -1.89 -1.94 22.88
N GLY A 112 -1.17 -1.14 22.10
CA GLY A 112 0.20 -1.46 21.69
C GLY A 112 0.54 -1.02 20.27
N CYS A 113 1.73 -1.40 19.83
CA CYS A 113 2.19 -1.06 18.48
C CYS A 113 1.60 -2.01 17.43
N ARG A 114 1.13 -1.44 16.32
CA ARG A 114 0.71 -2.15 15.12
C ARG A 114 1.49 -1.63 13.93
N ARG A 115 1.85 -2.53 13.01
CA ARG A 115 2.53 -2.18 11.76
C ARG A 115 1.51 -2.19 10.63
N ILE A 116 1.48 -1.13 9.84
CA ILE A 116 0.67 -1.04 8.62
C ILE A 116 1.63 -0.97 7.44
N ASP A 117 1.45 -1.87 6.48
CA ASP A 117 2.23 -1.91 5.25
C ASP A 117 1.31 -1.62 4.07
N LEU A 118 1.66 -0.64 3.23
CA LEU A 118 1.03 -0.39 1.93
C LEU A 118 2.00 -0.83 0.84
N LEU A 119 1.51 -1.64 -0.09
CA LEU A 119 2.23 -2.12 -1.26
C LEU A 119 1.49 -1.63 -2.50
N VAL A 120 2.24 -1.16 -3.50
CA VAL A 120 1.70 -0.74 -4.79
C VAL A 120 2.55 -1.33 -5.91
N SER A 121 1.89 -1.91 -6.90
CA SER A 121 2.48 -2.58 -8.08
C SER A 121 1.53 -2.46 -9.26
N LYS A 122 1.98 -2.65 -10.51
CA LYS A 122 1.05 -2.81 -11.64
C LYS A 122 0.19 -4.05 -11.45
N GLN A 123 0.79 -5.14 -10.98
CA GLN A 123 0.07 -6.40 -10.76
C GLN A 123 0.75 -7.32 -9.74
N PHE A 124 -0.04 -7.87 -8.81
CA PHE A 124 0.40 -8.95 -7.92
C PHE A 124 0.14 -10.33 -8.54
N ARG A 125 0.97 -11.33 -8.18
CA ARG A 125 0.90 -12.69 -8.77
C ARG A 125 -0.39 -13.44 -8.48
N SER A 126 -0.99 -13.19 -7.33
CA SER A 126 -2.28 -13.76 -6.94
C SER A 126 -3.25 -12.65 -6.58
N PRO A 127 -4.56 -12.78 -6.87
CA PRO A 127 -5.58 -11.83 -6.41
C PRO A 127 -5.77 -11.83 -4.88
N GLU A 128 -5.40 -12.90 -4.19
CA GLU A 128 -5.39 -13.00 -2.72
C GLU A 128 -4.09 -12.38 -2.16
N ALA A 129 -3.98 -12.25 -0.83
CA ALA A 129 -2.98 -11.54 0.02
C ALA A 129 -1.47 -11.68 -0.26
N ASP A 130 -1.07 -12.11 -1.46
CA ASP A 130 0.28 -12.10 -1.98
C ASP A 130 0.88 -10.67 -1.96
N ILE A 131 2.17 -10.62 -1.73
CA ILE A 131 2.95 -9.37 -1.65
C ILE A 131 3.91 -9.25 -2.82
N LEU A 132 4.01 -10.28 -3.67
CA LEU A 132 4.97 -10.34 -4.75
C LEU A 132 4.35 -9.82 -6.06
N PRO A 133 5.03 -8.89 -6.74
CA PRO A 133 4.61 -8.45 -8.07
C PRO A 133 4.82 -9.57 -9.10
N VAL A 134 4.05 -9.52 -10.18
CA VAL A 134 4.25 -10.38 -11.36
C VAL A 134 5.64 -10.13 -11.92
N GLU A 135 5.99 -8.86 -12.14
CA GLU A 135 7.30 -8.46 -12.60
C GLU A 135 8.24 -8.14 -11.42
N PRO A 136 9.38 -8.82 -11.28
CA PRO A 136 10.33 -8.53 -10.20
C PRO A 136 10.79 -7.08 -10.20
N GLY A 137 10.64 -6.40 -9.06
CA GLY A 137 11.03 -4.99 -8.90
C GLY A 137 9.93 -3.99 -9.22
N ASP A 138 8.82 -4.41 -9.83
CA ASP A 138 7.61 -3.58 -10.02
C ASP A 138 6.80 -3.49 -8.72
N ILE A 139 7.40 -2.93 -7.68
CA ILE A 139 6.73 -2.74 -6.40
C ILE A 139 7.38 -1.63 -5.59
N ASP A 140 6.55 -0.89 -4.88
CA ASP A 140 7.00 -0.02 -3.81
C ASP A 140 6.22 -0.31 -2.53
N ARG A 141 6.86 -0.06 -1.39
CA ARG A 141 6.31 -0.35 -0.07
C ARG A 141 6.52 0.83 0.87
N ALA A 142 5.46 1.18 1.58
CA ALA A 142 5.48 2.14 2.67
C ALA A 142 5.01 1.48 3.96
N THR A 143 5.67 1.79 5.08
CA THR A 143 5.37 1.19 6.37
C THR A 143 5.14 2.26 7.42
N TRP A 144 4.04 2.17 8.15
CA TRP A 144 3.74 3.00 9.32
C TRP A 144 3.69 2.14 10.58
N TRP A 145 4.21 2.70 11.67
CA TRP A 145 4.02 2.16 13.00
C TRP A 145 2.97 2.99 13.73
N VAL A 146 1.95 2.34 14.27
CA VAL A 146 0.84 2.98 14.98
C VAL A 146 0.87 2.52 16.43
N ASN A 147 0.99 3.46 17.37
CA ASN A 147 0.78 3.23 18.79
C ASN A 147 -0.71 3.37 19.09
N VAL A 148 -1.36 2.22 19.31
CA VAL A 148 -2.76 2.09 19.64
C VAL A 148 -2.93 2.26 21.15
N ARG A 149 -3.80 3.17 21.54
CA ARG A 149 -4.13 3.46 22.94
C ARG A 149 -5.62 3.31 23.16
N THR A 150 -6.00 2.78 24.30
CA THR A 150 -7.36 2.94 24.83
C THR A 150 -7.47 4.33 25.45
N VAL A 151 -8.61 4.98 25.30
CA VAL A 151 -8.89 6.19 26.09
C VAL A 151 -9.10 5.71 27.52
N ASP A 152 -8.18 6.03 28.43
CA ASP A 152 -8.43 5.83 29.86
C ASP A 152 -9.67 6.66 30.22
N GLU A 153 -10.73 5.99 30.68
CA GLU A 153 -11.78 6.66 31.46
C GLU A 153 -11.11 7.22 32.71
N GLY A 154 -10.75 8.51 32.68
CA GLY A 154 -10.23 9.21 33.86
C GLY A 154 -11.21 9.10 35.02
N GLY A 155 -10.70 8.64 36.17
CA GLY A 155 -11.40 8.62 37.46
C GLY A 155 -11.64 9.98 38.10
#